data_AF-A0A7X7WQL4-F1
#
_entry.id   AF-A0A7X7WQL4-F1
#
_cell.length_a   1.000
_cell.length_b   1.000
_cell.length_c   1.000
_cell.angle_alpha   90.00
_cell.angle_beta   90.00
_cell.angle_gamma   90.00
#
_symmetry.space_group_name_H-M   'P 1'
#
loop_
_entity.id
_entity.type
_entity.pdbx_description
1 polymer ?
#
loop_
_entity_poly.entity_id
_entity_poly.type
_entity_poly.pdbx_seq_one_letter_code
_entity_poly.pdbx_strand_id
1 'polypeptide(L)' 'SFRIPGLKIQTCVIKVKKIACRSLKGRGVNSGLRVVYAYYKEEQKIVFVEIYHKSEKGNEDRERIEKNFK' A
#
# COMPACT_ATOMS: atom_id res chain seq x y z
N SER A 1 -5.92 5.48 5.76
CA SER A 1 -5.12 4.26 5.48
C SER A 1 -5.52 3.19 6.49
N PHE A 2 -5.08 1.95 6.35
CA PHE A 2 -5.30 0.92 7.36
C PHE A 2 -4.19 -0.13 7.31
N ARG A 3 -3.88 -0.76 8.45
CA ARG A 3 -2.97 -1.91 8.51
C ARG A 3 -3.65 -3.11 7.84
N ILE A 4 -2.92 -3.82 7.00
CA ILE A 4 -3.42 -5.03 6.36
C ILE A 4 -3.50 -6.15 7.41
N PRO A 5 -4.69 -6.72 7.69
CA PRO A 5 -4.83 -7.76 8.69
C PRO A 5 -4.46 -9.14 8.15
N GLY A 6 -4.06 -10.04 9.05
CA GLY A 6 -3.86 -11.46 8.74
C GLY A 6 -2.64 -11.77 7.88
N LEU A 7 -1.62 -10.91 7.89
CA LEU A 7 -0.31 -11.22 7.32
C LEU A 7 0.51 -12.04 8.31
N LYS A 8 1.26 -13.04 7.84
CA LYS A 8 2.14 -13.90 8.65
C LYS A 8 3.50 -13.27 8.94
N ILE A 9 3.52 -11.94 9.11
CA ILE A 9 4.73 -11.16 9.37
C ILE A 9 4.49 -10.18 10.52
N GLN A 10 5.55 -9.81 11.23
CA GLN A 10 5.51 -8.85 12.31
C GLN A 10 5.48 -7.41 11.79
N THR A 11 6.18 -7.15 10.68
CA THR A 11 6.24 -5.83 10.03
C THR A 11 4.84 -5.25 9.81
N CYS A 12 4.66 -3.99 10.20
CA CYS A 12 3.42 -3.27 9.97
C CYS A 12 3.31 -2.87 8.50
N VAL A 13 2.37 -3.48 7.77
CA VAL A 13 2.10 -3.13 6.36
C VAL A 13 0.80 -2.36 6.26
N ILE A 14 0.85 -1.20 5.61
CA ILE A 14 -0.24 -0.23 5.52
C ILE A 14 -0.69 -0.08 4.07
N LYS A 15 -2.02 -0.10 3.87
CA LYS A 15 -2.67 0.19 2.60
C LYS A 15 -3.35 1.56 2.63
N VAL A 16 -3.15 2.32 1.56
CA VAL A 16 -3.75 3.64 1.33
C VAL A 16 -4.61 3.57 0.07
N LYS A 17 -5.90 3.95 0.14
CA LYS A 17 -6.89 3.78 -0.96
C LYS A 17 -7.31 5.07 -1.69
N LYS A 18 -7.02 6.24 -1.12
CA LYS A 18 -7.50 7.54 -1.59
C LYS A 18 -6.34 8.52 -1.64
N ILE A 19 -5.52 8.40 -2.69
CA ILE A 19 -4.33 9.23 -2.90
C ILE A 19 -4.59 10.14 -4.08
N ALA A 20 -4.29 11.42 -3.95
CA ALA A 20 -4.33 12.33 -5.10
C ALA A 20 -3.09 12.13 -5.99
N CYS A 21 -3.27 12.20 -7.30
CA CYS A 21 -2.16 12.12 -8.25
C CYS A 21 -2.27 13.24 -9.27
N ARG A 22 -1.23 14.06 -9.38
CA ARG A 22 -1.18 15.21 -10.29
C ARG A 22 -1.35 14.81 -11.75
N SER A 23 -0.84 13.64 -12.12
CA SER A 23 -0.96 13.10 -13.48
C SER A 23 -2.39 12.62 -13.80
N LEU A 24 -3.19 12.28 -12.78
CA LEU A 24 -4.60 11.89 -12.91
C LEU A 24 -5.50 13.11 -12.64
N LYS A 25 -5.43 14.10 -13.54
CA LYS A 25 -6.11 15.40 -13.43
C LYS A 25 -7.63 15.23 -13.25
N GLY A 26 -8.25 16.13 -12.48
CA GLY A 26 -9.70 16.17 -12.24
C GLY A 26 -10.24 15.09 -11.29
N ARG A 27 -9.41 14.13 -10.83
CA ARG A 27 -9.85 13.05 -9.95
C ARG A 27 -9.62 13.34 -8.46
N GLY A 28 -8.66 14.22 -8.12
CA GLY A 28 -8.28 14.48 -6.73
C GLY A 28 -7.98 13.18 -5.98
N VAL A 29 -8.48 13.05 -4.75
CA VAL A 29 -8.36 11.81 -3.94
C VAL A 29 -9.08 10.59 -4.54
N ASN A 30 -9.96 10.80 -5.53
CA ASN A 30 -10.66 9.75 -6.26
C ASN A 30 -9.88 9.25 -7.49
N SER A 31 -8.55 9.40 -7.48
CA SER A 31 -7.65 8.91 -8.53
C SER A 31 -7.77 7.40 -8.77
N GLY A 32 -8.27 6.64 -7.80
CA GLY A 32 -8.35 5.18 -7.84
C GLY A 32 -7.02 4.48 -7.53
N LEU A 33 -5.93 5.23 -7.32
CA LEU A 33 -4.65 4.67 -6.93
C LEU A 33 -4.65 4.14 -5.50
N ARG A 34 -3.96 3.02 -5.32
CA ARG A 34 -3.72 2.37 -4.05
C ARG A 34 -2.23 2.18 -3.87
N VAL A 35 -1.72 2.51 -2.69
CA VAL A 35 -0.32 2.30 -2.33
C VAL A 35 -0.26 1.40 -1.11
N VAL A 36 0.66 0.44 -1.14
CA VAL A 36 1.00 -0.43 -0.03
C VAL A 36 2.45 -0.18 0.36
N TYR A 37 2.69 0.04 1.65
CA TYR A 37 4.04 0.23 2.18
C TYR A 37 4.24 -0.50 3.51
N ALA A 38 5.46 -0.94 3.77
CA ALA A 38 5.90 -1.45 5.06
C ALA A 38 6.45 -0.29 5.90
N TYR A 39 6.09 -0.24 7.17
CA TYR A 39 6.52 0.79 8.12
C TYR A 39 7.40 0.19 9.22
N TYR A 40 8.63 0.68 9.30
CA TYR A 40 9.62 0.35 10.32
C TYR A 40 9.74 1.53 11.27
N LYS A 41 8.98 1.46 12.38
CA LYS A 41 8.88 2.57 13.35
C LYS A 41 10.22 2.92 13.98
N GLU A 42 11.00 1.91 14.35
CA GLU A 42 12.30 2.12 15.00
C GLU A 42 13.29 2.82 14.07
N GLU A 43 13.30 2.44 12.79
CA GLU A 43 14.15 3.02 11.75
C GLU A 43 13.58 4.34 11.17
N GLN A 44 12.38 4.77 11.58
CA GLN A 44 11.63 5.86 10.93
C GLN A 44 11.56 5.72 9.40
N LYS A 45 11.39 4.48 8.93
CA LYS A 45 11.55 4.13 7.51
C LYS A 45 10.26 3.58 6.92
N ILE A 46 9.99 3.99 5.68
CA ILE A 46 8.91 3.46 4.86
C ILE A 46 9.52 2.77 3.64
N VAL A 47 9.10 1.53 3.39
CA VAL A 47 9.48 0.77 2.18
C VAL A 47 8.23 0.60 1.32
N PHE A 48 8.25 1.16 0.11
CA PHE A 48 7.17 0.98 -0.85
C PHE A 48 7.14 -0.47 -1.34
N VAL A 49 5.97 -1.09 -1.24
CA VAL A 49 5.76 -2.48 -1.68
C VAL A 49 5.14 -2.49 -3.08
N GLU A 50 4.01 -1.81 -3.23
CA GLU A 50 3.18 -1.90 -4.43
C GLU A 50 2.39 -0.62 -4.62
N ILE A 51 2.21 -0.20 -5.88
CA ILE A 51 1.25 0.81 -6.30
C ILE A 51 0.42 0.23 -7.45
N TYR A 52 -0.90 0.43 -7.42
CA TYR A 52 -1.80 -0.08 -8.46
C TYR A 52 -3.10 0.73 -8.53
N HIS A 53 -3.80 0.65 -9.66
CA HIS A 53 -5.13 1.24 -9.79
C HIS A 53 -6.23 0.24 -9.38
N LYS A 54 -7.27 0.73 -8.69
CA LYS A 54 -8.36 -0.10 -8.14
C LYS A 54 -9.16 -0.92 -9.18
N SER A 55 -9.12 -0.52 -10.45
CA SER A 55 -9.79 -1.24 -11.55
C SER A 55 -8.97 -2.41 -12.09
N GLU A 56 -7.65 -2.37 -11.91
CA GLU A 56 -6.75 -3.43 -12.37
C GLU A 56 -6.68 -4.55 -11.33
N LYS A 57 -6.70 -4.17 -10.04
CA LYS A 57 -6.58 -5.12 -8.94
C LYS A 57 -7.46 -4.76 -7.75
N GLY A 58 -8.17 -5.77 -7.24
CA GLY A 58 -9.05 -5.65 -6.08
C GLY A 58 -8.29 -5.47 -4.76
N ASN A 59 -7.19 -6.22 -4.57
CA ASN A 59 -6.43 -6.28 -3.32
C ASN A 59 -4.91 -6.20 -3.53
N GLU A 60 -4.16 -6.10 -2.45
CA GLU A 60 -2.69 -6.15 -2.42
C GLU A 60 -2.14 -7.53 -2.82
N ASP A 61 -0.89 -7.59 -3.26
CA ASP A 61 -0.14 -8.85 -3.38
C ASP A 61 0.35 -9.35 -2.01
N ARG A 62 -0.40 -10.26 -1.38
CA ARG A 62 -0.04 -10.81 -0.06
C ARG A 62 1.20 -11.70 -0.10
N GLU A 63 1.35 -12.50 -1.15
CA GLU A 63 2.50 -13.39 -1.29
C GLU A 63 3.79 -12.57 -1.41
N ARG A 64 3.78 -11.51 -2.23
CA ARG A 64 4.91 -10.59 -2.33
C ARG A 64 5.25 -9.95 -0.98
N ILE A 65 4.25 -9.55 -0.20
CA ILE A 65 4.47 -8.97 1.13
C ILE A 65 5.13 -9.99 2.06
N GLU A 66 4.56 -11.19 2.18
CA GLU A 66 5.09 -12.22 3.10
C GLU A 66 6.45 -12.77 2.68
N LYS A 67 6.78 -12.73 1.38
CA LYS A 67 8.09 -13.16 0.87
C LYS A 67 9.23 -12.16 1.13
N ASN A 68 8.93 -10.86 1.19
CA ASN A 68 9.95 -9.80 1.21
C ASN A 68 10.06 -9.06 2.56
N PHE A 69 9.08 -9.22 3.44
CA PHE A 69 9.01 -8.55 4.74
C PHE A 69 8.91 -9.60 5.85
N LYS A 70 9.31 -9.26 7.08
CA LYS A 70 9.35 -10.21 8.22
C LYS A 70 8.54 -9.72 9.41
#